data_AF-X1HS29-F1
#
_entry.id   AF-X1HS29-F1
#
_cell.length_a   1.000
_cell.length_b   1.000
_cell.length_c   1.000
_cell.angle_alpha   90.00
_cell.angle_beta   90.00
_cell.angle_gamma   90.00
#
_symmetry.space_group_name_H-M   'P 1'
#
loop_
_entity.id
_entity.type
_entity.pdbx_description
1 polymer ?
#
loop_
_entity_poly.entity_id
_entity_poly.type
_entity_poly.pdbx_seq_one_letter_code
_entity_poly.pdbx_strand_id
1 'polypeptide(L)'
;ALIASDIATSLLLPSLFLNEEDTEKRRQEAIASVDNLIRTIQKGQIIIRKGEVATSEDIAILNALGLKNPKINFSNIVGIIMITAICLLVVFLYLSYFYSDIYENINKLILLGIISIFVVLLAKIASQASGYLIPIASASMLIAISLSPNIAILLTVILSLLVGFIPGGGLNYSLVSIISGIVAIYSIRKATQRSSLTRAGLIIAGVNIINISALGLINNEGYYLILQNSLWGVLSGFLAVILTIGILPFLESYFDIT
;
A
#
# COMPACT_ATOMS: atom_id res chain seq x y z
N ALA A 1 47.29 72.49 -31.72
CA ALA A 1 46.44 71.90 -30.67
C ALA A 1 45.61 70.72 -31.20
N LEU A 2 44.90 70.85 -32.32
CA LEU A 2 44.04 69.79 -32.88
C LEU A 2 44.76 68.50 -33.27
N ILE A 3 45.93 68.57 -33.90
CA ILE A 3 46.68 67.37 -34.36
C ILE A 3 47.19 66.50 -33.18
N ALA A 4 47.51 67.12 -32.04
CA ALA A 4 47.96 66.40 -30.85
C ALA A 4 46.80 65.63 -30.18
N SER A 5 45.57 66.12 -30.33
CA SER A 5 44.37 65.47 -29.77
C SER A 5 44.00 64.19 -30.53
N ASP A 6 44.10 64.19 -31.86
CA ASP A 6 43.77 63.02 -32.69
C ASP A 6 44.78 61.88 -32.54
N ILE A 7 46.06 62.20 -32.34
CA ILE A 7 47.09 61.19 -32.07
C ILE A 7 46.87 60.57 -30.68
N ALA A 8 46.49 61.37 -29.69
CA ALA A 8 46.24 60.90 -28.33
C ALA A 8 45.05 59.94 -28.25
N THR A 9 43.96 60.19 -28.99
CA THR A 9 42.79 59.29 -29.01
C THR A 9 43.04 58.00 -29.78
N SER A 10 43.88 58.02 -30.81
CA SER A 10 44.25 56.82 -31.58
C SER A 10 45.17 55.85 -30.83
N LEU A 11 45.81 56.29 -29.74
CA LEU A 11 46.70 55.49 -28.88
C LEU A 11 46.03 54.98 -27.59
N LEU A 12 44.77 55.35 -27.36
CA LEU A 12 43.99 54.83 -26.24
C LEU A 12 43.52 53.41 -26.54
N LEU A 13 44.33 52.43 -26.11
CA LEU A 13 43.89 51.04 -26.02
C LEU A 13 42.85 50.90 -24.89
N PRO A 14 41.76 50.14 -25.10
CA PRO A 14 40.79 49.86 -24.04
C PRO A 14 41.50 49.15 -22.89
N SER A 15 41.53 49.79 -21.72
CA SER A 15 42.14 49.24 -20.50
C SER A 15 41.16 48.39 -19.67
N LEU A 16 39.90 48.29 -20.10
CA LEU A 16 38.86 47.51 -19.45
C LEU A 16 38.74 46.15 -20.14
N PHE A 17 39.25 45.10 -19.51
CA PHE A 17 39.09 43.71 -19.94
C PHE A 17 38.16 42.99 -18.96
N LEU A 18 37.27 42.13 -19.50
CA LEU A 18 36.42 41.30 -18.67
C LEU A 18 37.30 40.30 -17.90
N ASN A 19 37.33 40.40 -16.58
CA ASN A 19 37.97 39.40 -15.74
C ASN A 19 36.99 38.22 -15.54
N GLU A 20 37.11 37.22 -16.41
CA GLU A 20 36.24 36.04 -16.35
C GLU A 20 36.47 35.23 -15.06
N GLU A 21 37.70 35.16 -14.56
CA GLU A 21 38.04 34.39 -13.37
C GLU A 21 37.38 34.97 -12.10
N ASP A 22 37.46 36.30 -11.91
CA ASP A 22 36.75 36.97 -10.82
C ASP A 22 35.22 36.89 -10.96
N THR A 23 34.72 36.88 -12.20
CA THR A 23 33.29 36.76 -12.48
C THR A 23 32.78 35.36 -12.13
N GLU A 24 33.52 34.32 -12.51
CA GLU A 24 33.19 32.92 -12.20
C GLU A 24 33.27 32.68 -10.69
N LYS A 25 34.28 33.23 -10.02
CA LYS A 25 34.46 33.12 -8.57
C LYS A 25 33.29 33.75 -7.81
N ARG A 26 32.91 34.98 -8.16
CA ARG A 26 31.74 35.64 -7.55
C ARG A 26 30.44 34.91 -7.84
N ARG A 27 30.32 34.27 -9.01
CA ARG A 27 29.16 33.42 -9.34
C ARG A 27 29.09 32.20 -8.42
N GLN A 28 30.21 31.55 -8.15
CA GLN A 28 30.27 30.41 -7.23
C GLN A 28 29.99 30.83 -5.77
N GLU A 29 30.54 31.97 -5.33
CA GLU A 29 30.28 32.53 -4.01
C GLU A 29 28.79 32.90 -3.84
N ALA A 30 28.15 33.47 -4.86
CA ALA A 30 26.73 33.75 -4.85
C ALA A 30 25.88 32.47 -4.76
N ILE A 31 26.23 31.42 -5.50
CA ILE A 31 25.56 30.11 -5.42
C ILE A 31 25.73 29.50 -4.03
N ALA A 32 26.92 29.58 -3.44
CA ALA A 32 27.20 29.06 -2.11
C ALA A 32 26.53 29.87 -0.98
N SER A 33 26.23 31.15 -1.22
CA SER A 33 25.55 32.03 -0.25
C SER A 33 24.04 31.79 -0.16
N VAL A 34 23.46 31.03 -1.09
CA VAL A 34 22.05 30.63 -1.01
C VAL A 34 21.93 29.46 -0.04
N ASP A 35 21.27 29.69 1.09
CA ASP A 35 20.95 28.64 2.05
C ASP A 35 20.18 27.51 1.35
N ASN A 36 20.69 26.28 1.46
CA ASN A 36 19.97 25.09 1.03
C ASN A 36 18.73 24.94 1.91
N LEU A 37 17.58 25.42 1.43
CA LEU A 37 16.30 25.22 2.07
C LEU A 37 15.92 23.73 1.99
N ILE A 38 16.37 22.94 2.96
CA ILE A 38 15.91 21.57 3.16
C ILE A 38 14.47 21.66 3.68
N ARG A 39 13.50 21.73 2.76
CA ARG A 39 12.08 21.66 3.11
C ARG A 39 11.74 20.23 3.51
N THR A 40 11.37 20.05 4.76
CA THR A 40 10.77 18.79 5.24
C THR A 40 9.29 18.80 4.89
N ILE A 41 8.89 17.95 3.94
CA ILE A 41 7.48 17.76 3.55
C ILE A 41 6.85 16.73 4.48
N GLN A 42 5.73 17.06 5.13
CA GLN A 42 5.03 16.13 6.01
C GLN A 42 4.05 15.25 5.22
N LYS A 43 3.87 14.01 5.68
CA LYS A 43 2.90 13.06 5.09
C LYS A 43 1.48 13.64 5.20
N GLY A 44 0.81 13.84 4.06
CA GLY A 44 -0.53 14.43 3.97
C GLY A 44 -0.57 15.93 3.64
N GLN A 45 0.58 16.58 3.46
CA GLN A 45 0.65 17.97 2.98
C GLN A 45 0.18 18.06 1.52
N ILE A 46 -0.73 19.00 1.23
CA ILE A 46 -1.17 19.28 -0.13
C ILE A 46 -0.06 20.02 -0.86
N ILE A 47 0.45 19.44 -1.95
CA ILE A 47 1.55 20.00 -2.76
C ILE A 47 0.98 20.89 -3.88
N ILE A 48 -0.03 20.42 -4.61
CA ILE A 48 -0.75 21.18 -5.64
C ILE A 48 -2.25 20.92 -5.46
N ARG A 49 -3.08 21.97 -5.51
CA ARG A 49 -4.54 21.82 -5.61
C ARG A 49 -4.98 21.72 -7.07
N LYS A 50 -6.06 20.98 -7.29
CA LYS A 50 -6.67 20.86 -8.62
C LYS A 50 -7.12 22.24 -9.12
N GLY A 51 -6.48 22.74 -10.18
CA GLY A 51 -6.74 24.06 -10.78
C GLY A 51 -5.63 25.09 -10.57
N GLU A 52 -4.62 24.80 -9.74
CA GLU A 52 -3.43 25.66 -9.58
C GLU A 52 -2.41 25.41 -10.71
N VAL A 53 -1.69 26.46 -11.11
CA VAL A 53 -0.60 26.37 -12.09
C VAL A 53 0.62 25.78 -11.39
N ALA A 54 1.08 24.62 -11.84
CA ALA A 54 2.25 23.94 -11.27
C ALA A 54 3.52 24.78 -11.46
N THR A 55 4.19 25.14 -10.38
CA THR A 55 5.51 25.79 -10.43
C THR A 55 6.64 24.77 -10.60
N SER A 56 7.81 25.24 -11.02
CA SER A 56 9.02 24.41 -11.17
C SER A 56 9.40 23.69 -9.86
N GLU A 57 9.13 24.33 -8.72
CA GLU A 57 9.33 23.76 -7.39
C GLU A 57 8.37 22.59 -7.12
N ASP A 58 7.09 22.76 -7.41
CA ASP A 58 6.10 21.70 -7.24
C ASP A 58 6.42 20.49 -8.11
N ILE A 59 6.90 20.73 -9.33
CA ILE A 59 7.36 19.68 -10.24
C ILE A 59 8.59 18.95 -9.68
N ALA A 60 9.51 19.66 -9.03
CA ALA A 60 10.67 19.06 -8.37
C ALA A 60 10.26 18.21 -7.16
N ILE A 61 9.31 18.68 -6.35
CA ILE A 61 8.74 17.93 -5.22
C ILE A 61 8.00 16.68 -5.71
N LEU A 62 7.16 16.80 -6.73
CA LEU A 62 6.45 15.66 -7.34
C LEU A 62 7.42 14.66 -7.97
N ASN A 63 8.53 15.10 -8.54
CA ASN A 63 9.60 14.23 -9.03
C ASN A 63 10.33 13.52 -7.88
N ALA A 64 10.69 14.24 -6.82
CA ALA A 64 11.35 13.67 -5.65
C ALA A 64 10.47 12.64 -4.92
N LEU A 65 9.15 12.83 -4.95
CA LEU A 65 8.15 11.90 -4.42
C LEU A 65 7.77 10.78 -5.42
N GLY A 66 8.33 10.78 -6.63
CA GLY A 66 8.03 9.78 -7.66
C GLY A 66 6.60 9.85 -8.24
N LEU A 67 5.89 10.97 -8.03
CA LEU A 67 4.49 11.16 -8.43
C LEU A 67 4.32 11.67 -9.87
N LYS A 68 5.38 12.18 -10.49
CA LYS A 68 5.31 12.82 -11.82
C LYS A 68 5.14 11.84 -13.00
N ASN A 69 5.54 10.59 -12.84
CA ASN A 69 5.41 9.58 -13.89
C ASN A 69 5.09 8.22 -13.26
N PRO A 70 3.83 7.75 -13.26
CA PRO A 70 3.52 6.36 -12.98
C PRO A 70 3.98 5.51 -14.18
N LYS A 71 5.29 5.44 -14.43
CA LYS A 71 5.84 4.44 -15.34
C LYS A 71 5.53 3.11 -14.70
N ILE A 72 4.84 2.24 -15.44
CA ILE A 72 4.69 0.85 -15.07
C ILE A 72 6.11 0.29 -14.93
N ASN A 73 6.55 0.16 -13.68
CA ASN A 73 7.89 -0.31 -13.40
C ASN A 73 7.86 -1.81 -13.63
N PHE A 74 8.28 -2.25 -14.81
CA PHE A 74 8.26 -3.66 -15.19
C PHE A 74 9.02 -4.53 -14.18
N SER A 75 10.09 -3.99 -13.58
CA SER A 75 10.81 -4.66 -12.50
C SER A 75 9.95 -4.91 -11.26
N ASN A 76 9.05 -3.99 -10.92
CA ASN A 76 8.13 -4.16 -9.78
C ASN A 76 7.09 -5.25 -10.10
N ILE A 77 6.54 -5.26 -11.32
CA ILE A 77 5.61 -6.31 -11.76
C ILE A 77 6.27 -7.69 -11.69
N VAL A 78 7.49 -7.82 -12.22
CA VAL A 78 8.26 -9.07 -12.19
C VAL A 78 8.51 -9.51 -10.74
N GLY A 79 8.89 -8.59 -9.84
CA GLY A 79 9.06 -8.89 -8.43
C GLY A 79 7.78 -9.40 -7.75
N ILE A 80 6.64 -8.75 -8.00
CA ILE A 80 5.33 -9.16 -7.47
C ILE A 80 4.95 -10.55 -8.00
N ILE A 81 5.14 -10.81 -9.30
CA ILE A 81 4.87 -12.14 -9.90
C ILE A 81 5.75 -13.21 -9.24
N MET A 82 7.04 -12.93 -9.06
CA MET A 82 7.99 -13.87 -8.47
C MET A 82 7.62 -14.21 -7.01
N ILE A 83 7.32 -13.21 -6.19
CA ILE A 83 6.88 -13.42 -4.81
C ILE A 83 5.55 -14.18 -4.76
N THR A 84 4.60 -13.81 -5.63
CA THR A 84 3.30 -14.49 -5.69
C THR A 84 3.46 -15.96 -6.10
N ALA A 85 4.35 -16.27 -7.04
CA ALA A 85 4.66 -17.64 -7.44
C ALA A 85 5.27 -18.44 -6.29
N ILE A 86 6.19 -17.86 -5.52
CA ILE A 86 6.77 -18.49 -4.32
C ILE A 86 5.67 -18.77 -3.29
N CYS A 87 4.80 -17.79 -3.02
CA CYS A 87 3.67 -17.96 -2.11
C CYS A 87 2.74 -19.11 -2.55
N LEU A 88 2.40 -19.19 -3.83
CA LEU A 88 1.57 -20.27 -4.39
C LEU A 88 2.27 -21.63 -4.27
N LEU A 89 3.58 -21.69 -4.51
CA LEU A 89 4.38 -22.89 -4.35
C LEU A 89 4.37 -23.38 -2.90
N VAL A 90 4.48 -22.47 -1.92
CA VAL A 90 4.38 -22.81 -0.49
C VAL A 90 3.01 -23.40 -0.15
N VAL A 91 1.92 -22.81 -0.66
CA VAL A 91 0.55 -23.35 -0.47
C VAL A 91 0.45 -24.75 -1.07
N PHE A 92 0.95 -24.93 -2.29
CA PHE A 92 0.90 -26.21 -3.00
C PHE A 92 1.67 -27.31 -2.26
N LEU A 93 2.90 -27.03 -1.83
CA LEU A 93 3.70 -27.97 -1.04
C LEU A 93 3.04 -28.30 0.30
N TYR A 94 2.47 -27.29 0.98
CA TYR A 94 1.79 -27.50 2.24
C TYR A 94 0.56 -28.41 2.09
N LEU A 95 -0.26 -28.15 1.08
CA LEU A 95 -1.44 -28.98 0.79
C LEU A 95 -1.02 -30.41 0.40
N SER A 96 -0.03 -30.56 -0.47
CA SER A 96 0.44 -31.88 -0.92
C SER A 96 1.03 -32.71 0.22
N TYR A 97 1.74 -32.09 1.18
CA TYR A 97 2.42 -32.82 2.25
C TYR A 97 1.53 -33.08 3.47
N PHE A 98 0.74 -32.09 3.91
CA PHE A 98 -0.03 -32.17 5.15
C PHE A 98 -1.52 -32.46 4.96
N TYR A 99 -2.05 -32.27 3.75
CA TYR A 99 -3.49 -32.36 3.47
C TYR A 99 -3.76 -33.04 2.12
N SER A 100 -3.23 -34.26 1.94
CA SER A 100 -3.42 -35.06 0.72
C SER A 100 -4.89 -35.18 0.32
N ASP A 101 -5.81 -35.36 1.28
CA ASP A 101 -7.25 -35.48 1.04
C ASP A 101 -7.89 -34.24 0.40
N ILE A 102 -7.29 -33.06 0.63
CA ILE A 102 -7.73 -31.79 0.04
C ILE A 102 -7.04 -31.57 -1.29
N TYR A 103 -5.76 -31.94 -1.37
CA TYR A 103 -4.96 -31.84 -2.58
C TYR A 103 -5.47 -32.77 -3.70
N GLU A 104 -5.91 -33.98 -3.37
CA GLU A 104 -6.45 -34.94 -4.34
C GLU A 104 -7.90 -34.61 -4.73
N ASN A 105 -8.61 -33.81 -3.93
CA ASN A 105 -9.98 -33.42 -4.21
C ASN A 105 -10.04 -32.12 -5.04
N ILE A 106 -10.24 -32.28 -6.35
CA ILE A 106 -10.31 -31.17 -7.31
C ILE A 106 -11.35 -30.11 -6.92
N ASN A 107 -12.48 -30.51 -6.34
CA ASN A 107 -13.54 -29.57 -5.94
C ASN A 107 -13.06 -28.67 -4.80
N LYS A 108 -12.34 -29.21 -3.81
CA LYS A 108 -11.77 -28.41 -2.70
C LYS A 108 -10.66 -27.47 -3.17
N LEU A 109 -9.85 -27.89 -4.15
CA LEU A 109 -8.85 -27.01 -4.79
C LEU A 109 -9.50 -25.88 -5.59
N ILE A 110 -10.53 -26.18 -6.38
CA ILE A 110 -11.30 -25.18 -7.14
C ILE A 110 -11.93 -24.17 -6.17
N LEU A 111 -12.53 -24.64 -5.08
CA LEU A 111 -13.12 -23.80 -4.05
C LEU A 111 -12.10 -22.82 -3.45
N LEU A 112 -10.93 -23.33 -3.06
CA LEU A 112 -9.84 -22.52 -2.51
C LEU A 112 -9.35 -21.47 -3.52
N GLY A 113 -9.23 -21.86 -4.79
CA GLY A 113 -8.89 -20.95 -5.89
C GLY A 113 -9.92 -19.85 -6.08
N ILE A 114 -11.22 -20.18 -6.10
CA ILE A 114 -12.32 -19.23 -6.24
C ILE A 114 -12.34 -18.24 -5.07
N ILE A 115 -12.26 -18.71 -3.82
CA ILE A 115 -12.23 -17.83 -2.65
C ILE A 115 -11.04 -16.88 -2.72
N SER A 116 -9.86 -17.40 -3.06
CA SER A 116 -8.63 -16.61 -3.14
C SER A 116 -8.70 -15.55 -4.23
N ILE A 117 -9.10 -15.92 -5.45
CA ILE A 117 -9.25 -14.98 -6.58
C ILE A 117 -10.29 -13.92 -6.25
N PHE A 118 -11.44 -14.33 -5.71
CA PHE A 118 -12.52 -13.42 -5.36
C PHE A 118 -12.07 -12.36 -4.33
N VAL A 119 -11.39 -12.78 -3.26
CA VAL A 119 -10.93 -11.84 -2.24
C VAL A 119 -9.79 -10.96 -2.74
N VAL A 120 -8.90 -11.45 -3.60
CA VAL A 120 -7.88 -10.60 -4.25
C VAL A 120 -8.51 -9.55 -5.17
N LEU A 121 -9.56 -9.90 -5.93
CA LEU A 121 -10.31 -8.94 -6.74
C LEU A 121 -10.97 -7.87 -5.87
N LEU A 122 -11.62 -8.28 -4.78
CA LEU A 122 -12.20 -7.34 -3.82
C LEU A 122 -11.15 -6.48 -3.15
N ALA A 123 -9.98 -7.04 -2.81
CA ALA A 123 -8.87 -6.30 -2.23
C ALA A 123 -8.39 -5.20 -3.19
N LYS A 124 -8.28 -5.50 -4.49
CA LYS A 124 -7.96 -4.50 -5.51
C LYS A 124 -9.00 -3.38 -5.59
N ILE A 125 -10.29 -3.71 -5.51
CA ILE A 125 -11.35 -2.69 -5.52
C ILE A 125 -11.32 -1.85 -4.23
N ALA A 126 -11.29 -2.51 -3.07
CA ALA A 126 -11.26 -1.86 -1.76
C ALA A 126 -10.03 -0.97 -1.57
N SER A 127 -8.87 -1.40 -2.09
CA SER A 127 -7.62 -0.63 -2.00
C SER A 127 -7.68 0.73 -2.69
N GLN A 128 -8.61 0.95 -3.63
CA GLN A 128 -8.80 2.26 -4.25
C GLN A 128 -9.36 3.29 -3.27
N ALA A 129 -10.13 2.84 -2.27
CA ALA A 129 -10.63 3.69 -1.19
C ALA A 129 -9.62 3.77 -0.03
N SER A 130 -9.19 2.62 0.48
CA SER A 130 -8.19 2.50 1.54
C SER A 130 -7.66 1.08 1.64
N GLY A 131 -6.36 0.91 1.87
CA GLY A 131 -5.79 -0.42 2.12
C GLY A 131 -6.29 -1.06 3.43
N TYR A 132 -6.80 -0.27 4.37
CA TYR A 132 -7.43 -0.78 5.60
C TYR A 132 -8.86 -1.30 5.37
N LEU A 133 -9.48 -1.03 4.21
CA LEU A 133 -10.81 -1.53 3.86
C LEU A 133 -10.80 -2.99 3.35
N ILE A 134 -9.63 -3.54 3.07
CA ILE A 134 -9.50 -4.85 2.42
C ILE A 134 -10.04 -5.97 3.34
N PRO A 135 -11.03 -6.76 2.89
CA PRO A 135 -11.72 -7.72 3.74
C PRO A 135 -11.04 -9.10 3.75
N ILE A 136 -9.74 -9.17 4.10
CA ILE A 136 -9.03 -10.47 4.17
C ILE A 136 -9.71 -11.43 5.15
N ALA A 137 -10.27 -10.89 6.24
CA ALA A 137 -11.03 -11.66 7.21
C ALA A 137 -12.17 -12.50 6.59
N SER A 138 -12.74 -12.10 5.44
CA SER A 138 -13.70 -12.94 4.71
C SER A 138 -13.07 -14.21 4.16
N ALA A 139 -11.91 -14.09 3.50
CA ALA A 139 -11.18 -15.28 3.01
C ALA A 139 -10.86 -16.20 4.19
N SER A 140 -10.35 -15.62 5.27
CA SER A 140 -10.00 -16.35 6.49
C SER A 140 -11.19 -17.14 7.04
N MET A 141 -12.38 -16.53 7.14
CA MET A 141 -13.59 -17.22 7.58
C MET A 141 -14.07 -18.27 6.59
N LEU A 142 -14.21 -17.92 5.32
CA LEU A 142 -14.71 -18.84 4.28
C LEU A 142 -13.84 -20.09 4.19
N ILE A 143 -12.51 -19.95 4.17
CA ILE A 143 -11.59 -21.09 4.11
C ILE A 143 -11.68 -21.93 5.40
N ALA A 144 -11.81 -21.29 6.57
CA ALA A 144 -11.90 -22.00 7.84
C ALA A 144 -13.20 -22.79 8.00
N ILE A 145 -14.32 -22.27 7.49
CA ILE A 145 -15.63 -22.97 7.47
C ILE A 145 -15.61 -24.09 6.43
N SER A 146 -15.07 -23.80 5.25
CA SER A 146 -15.16 -24.71 4.10
C SER A 146 -14.14 -25.84 4.06
N LEU A 147 -12.96 -25.66 4.67
CA LEU A 147 -11.88 -26.64 4.62
C LEU A 147 -11.37 -27.00 6.02
N SER A 148 -10.48 -26.17 6.57
CA SER A 148 -9.97 -26.34 7.91
C SER A 148 -9.38 -25.04 8.46
N PRO A 149 -9.44 -24.80 9.78
CA PRO A 149 -8.82 -23.62 10.40
C PRO A 149 -7.31 -23.54 10.16
N ASN A 150 -6.60 -24.66 10.08
CA ASN A 150 -5.15 -24.69 9.88
C ASN A 150 -4.75 -24.17 8.50
N ILE A 151 -5.46 -24.60 7.44
CA ILE A 151 -5.25 -24.12 6.07
C ILE A 151 -5.63 -22.64 5.98
N ALA A 152 -6.72 -22.25 6.63
CA ALA A 152 -7.16 -20.86 6.68
C ALA A 152 -6.10 -19.93 7.28
N ILE A 153 -5.40 -20.34 8.35
CA ILE A 153 -4.32 -19.55 8.94
C ILE A 153 -3.18 -19.34 7.93
N LEU A 154 -2.72 -20.41 7.27
CA LEU A 154 -1.65 -20.31 6.27
C LEU A 154 -2.03 -19.36 5.13
N LEU A 155 -3.21 -19.56 4.54
CA LEU A 155 -3.67 -18.72 3.44
C LEU A 155 -3.92 -17.27 3.88
N THR A 156 -4.40 -17.06 5.09
CA THR A 156 -4.56 -15.71 5.65
C THR A 156 -3.22 -14.97 5.71
N VAL A 157 -2.17 -15.62 6.20
CA VAL A 157 -0.83 -15.02 6.26
C VAL A 157 -0.34 -14.68 4.85
N ILE A 158 -0.46 -15.62 3.91
CA ILE A 158 -0.01 -15.44 2.54
C ILE A 158 -0.77 -14.31 1.84
N LEU A 159 -2.11 -14.32 1.88
CA LEU A 159 -2.93 -13.27 1.27
C LEU A 159 -2.66 -11.89 1.90
N SER A 160 -2.41 -11.85 3.21
CA SER A 160 -2.07 -10.60 3.90
C SER A 160 -0.69 -10.07 3.54
N LEU A 161 0.29 -10.94 3.30
CA LEU A 161 1.59 -10.52 2.77
C LEU A 161 1.44 -9.93 1.37
N LEU A 162 0.61 -10.55 0.52
CA LEU A 162 0.33 -10.04 -0.82
C LEU A 162 -0.32 -8.65 -0.80
N VAL A 163 -1.20 -8.39 0.17
CA VAL A 163 -1.80 -7.06 0.38
C VAL A 163 -0.76 -6.01 0.78
N GLY A 164 0.34 -6.40 1.41
CA GLY A 164 1.44 -5.48 1.72
C GLY A 164 2.13 -4.88 0.50
N PHE A 165 2.02 -5.50 -0.68
CA PHE A 165 2.55 -4.95 -1.93
C PHE A 165 1.62 -3.93 -2.59
N ILE A 166 0.43 -3.70 -2.03
CA ILE A 166 -0.48 -2.66 -2.52
C ILE A 166 0.13 -1.28 -2.19
N PRO A 167 0.20 -0.37 -3.18
CA PRO A 167 0.74 0.97 -2.96
C PRO A 167 0.06 1.72 -1.81
N GLY A 168 0.85 2.42 -1.00
CA GLY A 168 0.35 3.37 0.00
C GLY A 168 0.35 2.90 1.46
N GLY A 169 0.53 1.61 1.77
CA GLY A 169 0.58 1.18 3.17
C GLY A 169 1.37 -0.06 3.55
N GLY A 170 2.11 -0.67 2.61
CA GLY A 170 3.25 -1.53 2.92
C GLY A 170 2.98 -2.59 3.99
N LEU A 171 3.90 -2.70 4.97
CA LEU A 171 3.81 -3.66 6.07
C LEU A 171 2.63 -3.40 7.02
N ASN A 172 2.14 -2.16 7.14
CA ASN A 172 1.04 -1.83 8.05
C ASN A 172 -0.26 -2.54 7.62
N TYR A 173 -0.56 -2.51 6.32
CA TYR A 173 -1.74 -3.21 5.78
C TYR A 173 -1.62 -4.72 6.02
N SER A 174 -0.43 -5.29 5.78
CA SER A 174 -0.18 -6.70 6.00
C SER A 174 -0.41 -7.11 7.46
N LEU A 175 0.14 -6.37 8.43
CA LEU A 175 -0.02 -6.65 9.85
C LEU A 175 -1.49 -6.57 10.30
N VAL A 176 -2.23 -5.56 9.83
CA VAL A 176 -3.67 -5.44 10.12
C VAL A 176 -4.44 -6.61 9.55
N SER A 177 -4.17 -6.99 8.31
CA SER A 177 -4.84 -8.13 7.67
C SER A 177 -4.49 -9.48 8.31
N ILE A 178 -3.24 -9.71 8.71
CA ILE A 178 -2.83 -10.94 9.40
C ILE A 178 -3.58 -11.08 10.72
N ILE A 179 -3.52 -10.05 11.57
CA ILE A 179 -4.11 -10.11 12.92
C ILE A 179 -5.63 -10.22 12.82
N SER A 180 -6.27 -9.41 11.98
CA SER A 180 -7.73 -9.46 11.80
C SER A 180 -8.20 -10.80 11.21
N GLY A 181 -7.49 -11.36 10.24
CA GLY A 181 -7.83 -12.64 9.63
C GLY A 181 -7.67 -13.81 10.59
N ILE A 182 -6.60 -13.84 11.40
CA ILE A 182 -6.43 -14.87 12.43
C ILE A 182 -7.55 -14.78 13.48
N VAL A 183 -7.83 -13.56 13.97
CA VAL A 183 -8.94 -13.33 14.92
C VAL A 183 -10.28 -13.75 14.31
N ALA A 184 -10.49 -13.51 13.02
CA ALA A 184 -11.69 -13.93 12.31
C ALA A 184 -11.89 -15.46 12.38
N ILE A 185 -10.83 -16.24 12.11
CA ILE A 185 -10.85 -17.71 12.18
C ILE A 185 -11.22 -18.20 13.57
N TYR A 186 -10.64 -17.64 14.62
CA TYR A 186 -10.95 -18.03 15.99
C TYR A 186 -12.37 -17.60 16.42
N SER A 187 -12.85 -16.48 15.92
CA SER A 187 -14.18 -15.95 16.26
C SER A 187 -15.32 -16.84 15.76
N ILE A 188 -15.08 -17.60 14.68
CA ILE A 188 -16.07 -18.51 14.09
C ILE A 188 -15.91 -19.98 14.52
N ARG A 189 -14.93 -20.30 15.38
CA ARG A 189 -14.66 -21.69 15.81
C ARG A 189 -15.86 -22.38 16.50
N LYS A 190 -16.82 -21.61 16.99
CA LYS A 190 -18.09 -22.11 17.59
C LYS A 190 -19.32 -21.74 16.74
N ALA A 191 -19.15 -21.43 15.46
CA ALA A 191 -20.22 -20.93 14.59
C ALA A 191 -21.17 -22.05 14.14
N THR A 192 -22.02 -22.52 15.05
CA THR A 192 -23.21 -23.32 14.70
C THR A 192 -24.41 -22.43 14.34
N GLN A 193 -24.28 -21.10 14.46
CA GLN A 193 -25.38 -20.15 14.25
C GLN A 193 -24.92 -18.86 13.56
N ARG A 194 -25.78 -18.27 12.72
CA ARG A 194 -25.55 -16.98 12.02
C ARG A 194 -25.18 -15.84 12.99
N SER A 195 -25.65 -15.89 14.24
CA SER A 195 -25.30 -14.96 15.31
C SER A 195 -23.79 -14.91 15.61
N SER A 196 -23.09 -16.02 15.40
CA SER A 196 -21.64 -16.12 15.63
C SER A 196 -20.85 -15.32 14.59
N LEU A 197 -21.31 -15.28 13.33
CA LEU A 197 -20.66 -14.49 12.28
C LEU A 197 -20.85 -12.99 12.53
N THR A 198 -22.04 -12.56 12.95
CA THR A 198 -22.27 -11.14 13.31
C THR A 198 -21.37 -10.70 14.46
N ARG A 199 -21.21 -11.54 15.49
CA ARG A 199 -20.29 -11.25 16.61
C ARG A 199 -18.83 -11.16 16.15
N ALA A 200 -18.41 -12.01 15.20
CA ALA A 200 -17.06 -11.95 14.65
C ALA A 200 -16.76 -10.59 14.02
N GLY A 201 -17.72 -9.97 13.32
CA GLY A 201 -17.55 -8.64 12.72
C GLY A 201 -17.26 -7.55 13.75
N LEU A 202 -17.97 -7.57 14.89
CA LEU A 202 -17.71 -6.63 15.99
C LEU A 202 -16.32 -6.84 16.61
N ILE A 203 -15.92 -8.10 16.79
CA ILE A 203 -14.58 -8.42 17.33
C ILE A 203 -13.50 -7.94 16.37
N ILE A 204 -13.65 -8.19 15.07
CA ILE A 204 -12.69 -7.77 14.04
C ILE A 204 -12.61 -6.25 13.96
N ALA A 205 -13.75 -5.55 13.99
CA ALA A 205 -13.78 -4.09 14.01
C ALA A 205 -13.01 -3.53 15.21
N GLY A 206 -13.22 -4.09 16.41
CA GLY A 206 -12.48 -3.71 17.62
C GLY A 206 -10.98 -3.95 17.50
N VAL A 207 -10.58 -5.12 16.98
CA VAL A 207 -9.17 -5.46 16.75
C VAL A 207 -8.53 -4.52 15.72
N ASN A 208 -9.25 -4.16 14.66
CA ASN A 208 -8.76 -3.23 13.65
C ASN A 208 -8.54 -1.84 14.24
N ILE A 209 -9.46 -1.33 15.08
CA ILE A 209 -9.27 -0.04 15.77
C ILE A 209 -7.98 -0.07 16.59
N ILE A 210 -7.79 -1.10 17.41
CA ILE A 210 -6.61 -1.22 18.29
C ILE A 210 -5.32 -1.28 17.45
N ASN A 211 -5.31 -2.12 16.42
CA ASN A 211 -4.12 -2.35 15.61
C ASN A 211 -3.74 -1.13 14.76
N ILE A 212 -4.72 -0.52 14.10
CA ILE A 212 -4.51 0.69 13.29
C ILE A 212 -4.09 1.86 14.19
N SER A 213 -4.69 1.99 15.38
CA SER A 213 -4.28 3.03 16.33
C SER A 213 -2.85 2.82 16.81
N ALA A 214 -2.47 1.59 17.15
CA ALA A 214 -1.11 1.27 17.58
C ALA A 214 -0.09 1.59 16.48
N LEU A 215 -0.35 1.16 15.24
CA LEU A 215 0.52 1.45 14.10
C LEU A 215 0.57 2.94 13.77
N GLY A 216 -0.55 3.66 13.89
CA GLY A 216 -0.61 5.10 13.71
C GLY A 216 0.26 5.85 14.73
N LEU A 217 0.21 5.44 16.00
CA LEU A 217 1.06 5.98 17.06
C LEU A 217 2.55 5.68 16.84
N ILE A 218 2.90 4.44 16.46
CA ILE A 218 4.29 4.06 16.13
C ILE A 218 4.84 4.93 15.00
N ASN A 219 4.01 5.22 13.99
CA ASN A 219 4.40 6.03 12.84
C ASN A 219 4.27 7.55 13.07
N ASN A 220 3.95 7.98 14.30
CA ASN A 220 3.68 9.38 14.66
C ASN A 220 2.67 10.07 13.71
N GLU A 221 1.65 9.33 13.29
CA GLU A 221 0.57 9.85 12.45
C GLU A 221 -0.36 10.78 13.27
N GLY A 222 -0.90 11.82 12.64
CA GLY A 222 -1.83 12.73 13.30
C GLY A 222 -3.13 12.03 13.70
N TYR A 223 -3.70 12.42 14.85
CA TYR A 223 -4.92 11.82 15.41
C TYR A 223 -6.09 11.72 14.41
N TYR A 224 -6.25 12.73 13.54
CA TYR A 224 -7.28 12.73 12.50
C TYR A 224 -7.10 11.58 11.49
N LEU A 225 -5.85 11.32 11.06
CA LEU A 225 -5.54 10.23 10.12
C LEU A 225 -5.76 8.86 10.77
N ILE A 226 -5.38 8.71 12.04
CA ILE A 226 -5.60 7.48 12.81
C ILE A 226 -7.09 7.17 12.92
N LEU A 227 -7.91 8.18 13.22
CA LEU A 227 -9.37 8.02 13.31
C LEU A 227 -9.96 7.63 11.96
N GLN A 228 -9.56 8.29 10.88
CA GLN A 228 -10.02 7.99 9.52
C GLN A 228 -9.65 6.56 9.10
N ASN A 229 -8.39 6.14 9.35
CA ASN A 229 -7.94 4.78 9.05
C ASN A 229 -8.67 3.74 9.90
N SER A 230 -8.94 4.05 11.16
CA SER A 230 -9.69 3.17 12.06
C SER A 230 -11.12 2.96 11.56
N LEU A 231 -11.78 4.01 11.05
CA LEU A 231 -13.10 3.89 10.42
C LEU A 231 -13.08 2.95 9.21
N TRP A 232 -12.06 3.03 8.35
CA TRP A 232 -11.87 2.08 7.25
C TRP A 232 -11.70 0.64 7.75
N GLY A 233 -10.93 0.45 8.83
CA GLY A 233 -10.77 -0.85 9.46
C GLY A 233 -12.06 -1.41 10.06
N VAL A 234 -12.90 -0.57 10.66
CA VAL A 234 -14.23 -0.95 11.16
C VAL A 234 -15.12 -1.41 10.01
N LEU A 235 -15.17 -0.61 8.93
CA LEU A 235 -15.92 -0.96 7.72
C LEU A 235 -15.44 -2.28 7.13
N SER A 236 -14.13 -2.53 7.08
CA SER A 236 -13.57 -3.82 6.65
C SER A 236 -14.09 -4.99 7.49
N GLY A 237 -14.17 -4.85 8.81
CA GLY A 237 -14.69 -5.90 9.70
C GLY A 237 -16.16 -6.25 9.43
N PHE A 238 -17.01 -5.24 9.23
CA PHE A 238 -18.42 -5.46 8.87
C PHE A 238 -18.58 -6.02 7.46
N LEU A 239 -17.86 -5.44 6.50
CA LEU A 239 -17.86 -5.89 5.12
C LEU A 239 -17.39 -7.36 5.03
N ALA A 240 -16.44 -7.75 5.88
CA ALA A 240 -15.94 -9.11 5.91
C ALA A 240 -17.03 -10.12 6.29
N VAL A 241 -17.87 -9.78 7.28
CA VAL A 241 -19.00 -10.61 7.71
C VAL A 241 -20.10 -10.65 6.67
N ILE A 242 -20.46 -9.49 6.09
CA ILE A 242 -21.50 -9.41 5.06
C ILE A 242 -21.13 -10.32 3.88
N LEU A 243 -19.88 -10.25 3.41
CA LEU A 243 -19.38 -11.11 2.35
C LEU A 243 -19.41 -12.58 2.75
N THR A 244 -18.95 -12.91 3.96
CA THR A 244 -18.92 -14.30 4.42
C THR A 244 -20.33 -14.88 4.47
N ILE A 245 -21.29 -14.19 5.10
CA ILE A 245 -22.69 -14.62 5.18
C ILE A 245 -23.33 -14.72 3.79
N GLY A 246 -23.03 -13.78 2.89
CA GLY A 246 -23.60 -13.75 1.55
C GLY A 246 -23.09 -14.88 0.66
N ILE A 247 -21.81 -15.24 0.78
CA ILE A 247 -21.14 -16.20 -0.10
C ILE A 247 -21.27 -17.63 0.42
N LEU A 248 -21.27 -17.81 1.74
CA LEU A 248 -21.26 -19.12 2.37
C LEU A 248 -22.37 -20.08 1.88
N PRO A 249 -23.65 -19.67 1.74
CA PRO A 249 -24.70 -20.57 1.24
C PRO A 249 -24.45 -21.10 -0.16
N PHE A 250 -23.81 -20.31 -1.03
CA PHE A 250 -23.44 -20.76 -2.37
C PHE A 250 -22.32 -21.80 -2.28
N LEU A 251 -21.31 -21.56 -1.43
CA LEU A 251 -20.23 -22.53 -1.25
C LEU A 251 -20.75 -23.85 -0.66
N GLU A 252 -21.63 -23.79 0.34
CA GLU A 252 -22.29 -24.96 0.93
C GLU A 252 -23.07 -25.76 -0.12
N SER A 253 -23.89 -25.09 -0.95
CA SER A 253 -24.73 -25.76 -1.95
C SER A 253 -23.97 -26.35 -3.14
N TYR A 254 -22.86 -25.74 -3.57
CA TYR A 254 -22.11 -26.19 -4.75
C TYR A 254 -21.01 -27.21 -4.44
N PHE A 255 -20.50 -27.21 -3.21
CA PHE A 255 -19.36 -28.03 -2.80
C PHE A 255 -19.70 -29.05 -1.70
N ASP A 256 -20.99 -29.24 -1.40
CA ASP A 256 -21.52 -30.12 -0.34
C ASP A 256 -20.76 -29.96 0.98
N ILE A 257 -20.61 -28.71 1.39
CA ILE A 257 -19.90 -28.35 2.61
C ILE A 257 -20.86 -28.37 3.80
N THR A 258 -21.59 -29.48 4.01
CA THR A 258 -22.17 -29.87 5.31
C THR A 258 -22.56 -31.33 5.30
#